data_AF-A0A661QET8-F1
#
_entry.id   AF-A0A661QET8-F1
#
_cell.length_a   1.000
_cell.length_b   1.000
_cell.length_c   1.000
_cell.angle_alpha   90.00
_cell.angle_beta   90.00
_cell.angle_gamma   90.00
#
_symmetry.space_group_name_H-M   'P 1'
#
loop_
_entity.id
_entity.type
_entity.pdbx_description
1 polymer ?
#
loop_
_entity_poly.entity_id
_entity_poly.type
_entity_poly.pdbx_seq_one_letter_code
_entity_poly.pdbx_strand_id
1 'polypeptide(L)' 'ASRHNKACADIYQRIVNKGKSKKLALIAVSNKLIKQAFAIATSGLCYDENYRSQLPV' A
#
# COMPACT_ATOMS: atom_id res chain seq x y z
N ALA A 1 8.87 2.80 5.10
CA ALA A 1 7.44 2.47 4.88
C ALA A 1 7.01 1.18 5.58
N SER A 2 7.58 0.03 5.20
CA SER A 2 7.19 -1.29 5.76
C SER A 2 7.49 -1.51 7.26
N ARG A 3 8.27 -0.63 7.91
CA ARG A 3 8.54 -0.68 9.36
C ARG A 3 7.45 -0.04 10.22
N HIS A 4 6.71 0.91 9.67
CA HIS A 4 5.76 1.74 10.44
C HIS A 4 4.32 1.56 9.98
N ASN A 5 4.09 1.27 8.69
CA ASN A 5 2.75 1.03 8.16
C ASN A 5 2.49 -0.48 8.11
N LYS A 6 1.58 -0.97 8.96
CA LYS A 6 1.23 -2.40 9.05
C LYS A 6 0.81 -2.97 7.69
N ALA A 7 -0.06 -2.27 6.97
CA ALA A 7 -0.50 -2.72 5.65
C ALA A 7 0.63 -2.73 4.59
N CYS A 8 1.70 -1.94 4.74
CA CYS A 8 2.90 -2.05 3.90
C CYS A 8 3.81 -3.21 4.33
N ALA A 9 3.90 -3.49 5.64
CA ALA A 9 4.59 -4.65 6.17
C ALA A 9 3.97 -5.95 5.65
N ASP A 10 2.64 -6.05 5.70
CA ASP A 10 1.89 -7.23 5.27
C ASP A 10 2.09 -7.52 3.78
N ILE A 11 2.10 -6.49 2.92
CA ILE A 11 2.39 -6.64 1.48
C ILE A 11 3.82 -7.13 1.26
N TYR A 12 4.78 -6.54 1.96
CA TYR A 12 6.18 -6.94 1.84
C TYR A 12 6.35 -8.42 2.23
N GLN A 13 5.84 -8.81 3.40
CA GLN A 13 5.93 -10.19 3.89
C GLN A 13 5.20 -11.17 2.98
N ARG A 14 4.00 -10.82 2.48
CA ARG A 14 3.27 -11.67 1.53
C ARG A 14 4.06 -11.98 0.26
N ILE A 15 4.77 -10.98 -0.29
CA ILE A 15 5.57 -11.16 -1.52
C ILE A 15 6.83 -11.98 -1.23
N VAL A 16 7.51 -11.71 -0.12
CA VAL A 16 8.71 -12.45 0.29
C VAL A 16 8.37 -13.91 0.63
N ASN A 17 7.28 -14.16 1.34
CA ASN A 17 6.80 -15.51 1.68
C ASN A 17 6.43 -16.34 0.44
N LYS A 18 6.13 -15.69 -0.69
CA LYS A 18 5.94 -16.34 -2.00
C LYS A 18 7.26 -16.64 -2.73
N GLY A 19 8.42 -16.46 -2.08
CA GLY A 19 9.74 -16.69 -2.66
C GLY A 19 10.17 -15.66 -3.69
N LYS A 20 9.53 -14.48 -3.75
CA LYS A 20 9.90 -13.42 -4.70
C LYS A 20 11.04 -12.55 -4.14
N SER A 21 11.74 -11.85 -5.03
CA SER A 21 12.86 -10.99 -4.64
C SER A 21 12.41 -9.83 -3.74
N LYS A 22 13.27 -9.48 -2.76
CA LYS A 22 13.01 -8.35 -1.85
C LYS A 22 12.85 -7.02 -2.60
N LYS A 23 13.55 -6.85 -3.73
CA LYS A 23 13.42 -5.68 -4.61
C LYS A 23 11.99 -5.54 -5.15
N LEU A 24 11.40 -6.64 -5.63
CA LEU A 24 10.02 -6.65 -6.11
C LEU A 24 9.03 -6.30 -4.98
N ALA A 25 9.26 -6.83 -3.78
CA ALA A 25 8.45 -6.51 -2.61
C ALA A 25 8.50 -5.02 -2.24
N LEU A 26 9.69 -4.40 -2.30
CA LEU A 26 9.85 -2.96 -2.07
C LEU A 26 9.15 -2.12 -3.14
N ILE A 27 9.28 -2.49 -4.42
CA ILE A 27 8.58 -1.80 -5.53
C ILE A 27 7.06 -1.85 -5.33
N ALA A 28 6.52 -3.01 -4.93
CA ALA A 28 5.10 -3.16 -4.65
C ALA A 28 4.62 -2.25 -3.49
N VAL A 29 5.43 -2.15 -2.43
CA VAL A 29 5.16 -1.23 -1.31
C VAL A 29 5.19 0.23 -1.77
N SER A 30 6.17 0.63 -2.58
CA SER A 30 6.24 1.98 -3.15
C SER A 30 5.02 2.30 -4.02
N ASN A 31 4.63 1.38 -4.91
CA ASN A 31 3.46 1.54 -5.77
C ASN A 31 2.16 1.71 -4.99
N LYS A 32 2.00 1.03 -3.85
CA LYS A 32 0.85 1.25 -2.97
C LYS A 32 0.81 2.70 -2.48
N LEU A 33 1.92 3.22 -1.96
CA LEU A 33 1.98 4.56 -1.39
C LEU A 33 1.72 5.64 -2.44
N ILE A 34 2.29 5.48 -3.64
CA ILE A 34 2.06 6.41 -4.76
C ILE A 34 0.57 6.48 -5.11
N LYS A 35 -0.11 5.32 -5.19
CA LYS A 35 -1.56 5.29 -5.45
C LYS A 35 -2.37 5.92 -4.33
N GLN A 36 -1.99 5.71 -3.07
CA GLN A 36 -2.65 6.35 -1.93
C GLN A 36 -2.48 7.88 -1.97
N ALA A 37 -1.26 8.37 -2.19
CA ALA A 37 -0.98 9.79 -2.30
C ALA A 37 -1.77 10.43 -3.46
N PHE A 38 -1.81 9.77 -4.62
CA PHE A 38 -2.59 10.23 -5.76
C PHE A 38 -4.09 10.28 -5.46
N ALA A 39 -4.65 9.25 -4.82
CA ALA A 39 -6.07 9.22 -4.45
C ALA A 39 -6.45 10.31 -3.45
N ILE A 40 -5.59 10.60 -2.47
CA ILE A 40 -5.83 11.69 -1.51
C ILE A 40 -5.80 13.03 -2.23
N ALA A 41 -4.82 13.24 -3.12
CA ALA A 41 -4.70 14.49 -3.87
C ALA A 41 -5.89 14.76 -4.80
N THR A 42 -6.55 13.72 -5.33
CA THR A 42 -7.64 13.87 -6.29
C THR A 42 -9.05 13.73 -5.70
N SER A 43 -9.20 13.05 -4.55
CA SER A 43 -10.54 12.78 -3.97
C SER A 43 -11.18 13.97 -3.26
N GLY A 44 -10.40 14.99 -2.88
CA GLY A 44 -10.89 16.08 -2.04
C GLY A 44 -11.25 15.67 -0.60
N LEU A 45 -10.94 14.42 -0.22
CA LEU A 45 -11.16 13.89 1.13
C LEU A 45 -9.88 14.04 1.96
N CYS A 46 -10.03 14.34 3.24
CA CYS A 46 -8.92 14.28 4.18
C CYS A 46 -8.40 12.85 4.34
N TYR A 47 -7.12 12.71 4.68
CA TYR A 47 -6.53 11.41 4.99
C TYR A 47 -7.26 10.76 6.18
N ASP A 48 -7.67 9.51 5.99
CA ASP A 48 -8.20 8.63 7.03
C ASP A 48 -7.46 7.30 6.99
N GLU A 49 -6.83 6.92 8.10
CA GLU A 49 -6.09 5.66 8.25
C GLU A 49 -7.00 4.43 8.10
N ASN A 50 -8.28 4.56 8.47
CA ASN A 50 -9.26 3.49 8.40
C ASN A 50 -10.07 3.51 7.10
N TYR A 51 -9.72 4.38 6.15
CA TYR A 51 -10.43 4.50 4.87
C TYR A 51 -10.42 3.17 4.11
N ARG A 52 -11.62 2.69 3.77
CA ARG A 52 -11.82 1.51 2.93
C ARG A 52 -12.46 1.93 1.62
N SER A 53 -11.74 1.74 0.51
CA SER A 53 -12.31 1.93 -0.82
C SER A 53 -13.50 0.98 -0.98
N GLN A 54 -14.68 1.51 -1.26
CA GLN A 54 -15.81 0.67 -1.64
C GLN A 54 -15.52 0.11 -3.03
N LEU A 55 -15.45 -1.22 -3.14
CA LEU A 55 -15.35 -1.87 -4.45
C LEU A 55 -16.71 -1.66 -5.14
N PRO A 56 -16.78 -1.07 -6.34
CA PRO A 56 -18.01 -1.12 -7.12
C PRO A 56 -18.27 -2.60 -7.43
N VAL A 57 -19.45 -3.07 -7.02
CA VAL A 57 -19.95 -4.42 -7.29
C VAL A 57 -20.22 -4.60 -8.77
#